data_AF-A0A2N2FD35-F1
#
_entry.id   AF-A0A2N2FD35-F1
#
_cell.length_a   1.000
_cell.length_b   1.000
_cell.length_c   1.000
_cell.angle_alpha   90.00
_cell.angle_beta   90.00
_cell.angle_gamma   90.00
#
_symmetry.space_group_name_H-M   'P 1'
#
loop_
_entity.id
_entity.type
_entity.pdbx_description
1 polymer ?
#
loop_
_entity_poly.entity_id
_entity_poly.type
_entity_poly.pdbx_seq_one_letter_code
_entity_poly.pdbx_strand_id
1 'polypeptide(L)'
;MFNFIFHNPTRVLFGKGSVNQISGEIPKDARVLITYGGDSARRYGVLEQVKAVLSGYDITEFGGIEPNPEYETLLQGVSIA
;
A
#
# COMPACT_ATOMS: atom_id res chain seq x y z
N MET A 1 21.97 -28.56 -12.13
CA MET A 1 20.93 -27.81 -11.39
C MET A 1 20.89 -28.35 -9.97
N PHE A 2 20.73 -27.49 -8.97
CA PHE A 2 20.72 -27.89 -7.55
C PHE A 2 19.30 -27.98 -7.00
N ASN A 3 19.13 -28.73 -5.92
CA ASN A 3 17.87 -28.82 -5.20
C ASN A 3 17.56 -27.48 -4.53
N PHE A 4 16.31 -27.02 -4.65
CA PHE A 4 15.83 -25.82 -3.97
C PHE A 4 14.38 -26.00 -3.52
N ILE A 5 13.99 -25.21 -2.53
CA ILE A 5 12.59 -25.01 -2.11
C ILE A 5 12.23 -23.57 -2.44
N PHE A 6 11.13 -23.38 -3.16
CA PHE A 6 10.63 -22.07 -3.54
C PHE A 6 9.26 -21.85 -2.91
N HIS A 7 9.09 -20.67 -2.30
CA HIS A 7 7.83 -20.25 -1.69
C HIS A 7 7.57 -18.78 -2.03
N ASN A 8 6.44 -18.52 -2.69
CA ASN A 8 5.97 -17.18 -2.99
C ASN A 8 4.45 -17.10 -2.68
N PRO A 9 4.07 -16.70 -1.45
CA PRO A 9 2.69 -16.70 -1.01
C PRO A 9 1.91 -15.48 -1.47
N THR A 10 2.58 -14.45 -2.00
CA THR A 10 1.95 -13.18 -2.34
C THR A 10 0.96 -13.37 -3.49
N ARG A 11 -0.31 -13.08 -3.23
CA ARG A 11 -1.35 -13.06 -4.27
C ARG A 11 -1.15 -11.84 -5.18
N VAL A 12 -1.08 -12.08 -6.48
CA VAL A 12 -0.95 -11.02 -7.49
C VAL A 12 -2.32 -10.70 -8.10
N LEU A 13 -2.78 -9.46 -7.90
CA LEU A 13 -3.93 -8.92 -8.62
C LEU A 13 -3.42 -8.20 -9.88
N PHE A 14 -3.60 -8.80 -11.05
CA PHE A 14 -3.04 -8.28 -12.32
C PHE A 14 -4.13 -7.86 -13.31
N GLY A 15 -3.81 -6.86 -14.14
CA GLY A 15 -4.66 -6.37 -15.23
C GLY A 15 -5.19 -4.95 -15.02
N LYS A 16 -5.73 -4.37 -16.09
CA LYS A 16 -6.32 -3.03 -16.08
C LYS A 16 -7.51 -3.01 -15.12
N GLY A 17 -7.53 -2.06 -14.18
CA GLY A 17 -8.60 -1.91 -13.20
C GLY A 17 -8.53 -2.85 -11.99
N SER A 18 -7.45 -3.63 -11.84
CA SER A 18 -7.22 -4.53 -10.70
C SER A 18 -7.30 -3.85 -9.32
N VAL A 19 -6.96 -2.56 -9.24
CA VAL A 19 -7.10 -1.74 -8.03
C VAL A 19 -8.51 -1.78 -7.40
N ASN A 20 -9.56 -1.99 -8.20
CA ASN A 20 -10.93 -2.10 -7.69
C ASN A 20 -11.18 -3.35 -6.83
N GLN A 21 -10.29 -4.34 -6.89
CA GLN A 21 -10.41 -5.59 -6.14
C GLN A 21 -9.80 -5.47 -4.73
N ILE A 22 -9.01 -4.42 -4.45
CA ILE A 22 -8.24 -4.28 -3.19
C ILE A 22 -9.17 -4.32 -1.95
N SER A 23 -10.35 -3.70 -2.00
CA SER A 23 -11.27 -3.67 -0.86
C SER A 23 -11.89 -5.03 -0.50
N GLY A 24 -11.71 -6.05 -1.36
CA GLY A 24 -12.06 -7.45 -1.08
C GLY A 24 -10.92 -8.25 -0.45
N GLU A 25 -9.69 -7.72 -0.47
CA GLU A 25 -8.49 -8.35 0.10
C GLU A 25 -8.13 -7.81 1.49
N ILE A 26 -8.85 -6.80 1.97
CA ILE A 26 -8.64 -6.17 3.28
C ILE A 26 -9.86 -6.45 4.18
N PRO A 27 -9.67 -6.82 5.46
CA PRO A 27 -10.77 -6.98 6.42
C PRO A 27 -11.59 -5.68 6.56
N LYS A 28 -12.92 -5.78 6.58
CA LYS A 28 -13.82 -4.61 6.52
C LYS A 28 -13.69 -3.64 7.71
N ASP A 29 -13.18 -4.12 8.83
CA ASP A 29 -12.97 -3.38 10.08
C ASP A 29 -11.50 -2.96 10.29
N ALA A 30 -10.64 -3.19 9.31
CA ALA A 30 -9.24 -2.80 9.38
C ALA A 30 -9.07 -1.28 9.43
N ARG A 31 -8.15 -0.82 10.29
CA ARG A 31 -7.53 0.51 10.17
C ARG A 31 -6.37 0.40 9.19
N VAL A 32 -6.34 1.26 8.19
CA VAL A 32 -5.43 1.16 7.05
C VAL A 32 -4.52 2.38 7.04
N LEU A 33 -3.22 2.15 7.21
CA LEU A 33 -2.19 3.15 6.96
C LEU A 33 -1.74 3.06 5.49
N ILE A 34 -2.08 4.06 4.68
CA ILE A 34 -1.60 4.16 3.30
C ILE A 34 -0.23 4.84 3.29
N THR A 35 0.80 4.08 2.97
CA THR A 35 2.18 4.58 2.86
C THR A 35 2.54 4.89 1.41
N TYR A 36 3.17 6.03 1.15
CA TYR A 36 3.66 6.39 -0.18
C TYR A 36 4.93 7.26 -0.12
N GLY A 37 5.65 7.33 -1.24
CA GLY A 37 6.86 8.14 -1.36
C GLY A 37 6.57 9.60 -1.70
N GLY A 38 7.23 10.10 -2.74
CA GLY A 38 6.97 11.44 -3.28
C GLY A 38 5.60 11.60 -3.94
N ASP A 39 5.38 12.73 -4.60
CA ASP A 39 4.06 13.15 -5.10
C ASP A 39 3.52 12.38 -6.30
N SER A 40 4.24 11.41 -6.87
CA SER A 40 3.81 10.75 -8.11
C SER A 40 2.46 10.05 -7.98
N ALA A 41 2.24 9.31 -6.89
CA ALA A 41 0.98 8.60 -6.65
C ALA A 41 -0.22 9.57 -6.57
N ARG A 42 -0.02 10.76 -6.00
CA ARG A 42 -1.04 11.83 -5.96
C ARG A 42 -1.20 12.50 -7.32
N ARG A 43 -0.09 12.90 -7.96
CA ARG A 43 -0.05 13.59 -9.26
C ARG A 43 -0.75 12.80 -10.36
N TYR A 44 -0.59 11.49 -10.37
CA TYR A 44 -1.20 10.61 -11.37
C TYR A 44 -2.56 10.03 -10.92
N GLY A 45 -3.11 10.48 -9.79
CA GLY A 45 -4.44 10.09 -9.30
C GLY A 45 -4.54 8.67 -8.76
N VAL A 46 -3.43 7.93 -8.65
CA VAL A 46 -3.41 6.56 -8.12
C VAL A 46 -3.81 6.54 -6.65
N LEU A 47 -3.31 7.50 -5.86
CA LEU A 47 -3.65 7.61 -4.44
C LEU A 47 -5.15 7.86 -4.25
N GLU A 48 -5.73 8.76 -5.04
CA GLU A 48 -7.17 9.05 -4.99
C GLU A 48 -8.01 7.84 -5.42
N GLN A 49 -7.54 7.08 -6.42
CA GLN A 49 -8.21 5.85 -6.84
C GLN A 49 -8.22 4.79 -5.72
N VAL A 50 -7.11 4.61 -5.00
CA VAL A 50 -7.03 3.70 -3.85
C VAL A 50 -7.98 4.16 -2.74
N LYS A 51 -7.96 5.44 -2.39
CA LYS A 51 -8.85 6.00 -1.36
C LYS A 51 -10.33 5.84 -1.72
N ALA A 52 -10.69 6.01 -3.00
CA ALA A 52 -12.05 5.81 -3.46
C ALA A 52 -12.52 4.35 -3.31
N VAL A 53 -11.65 3.38 -3.64
CA VAL A 53 -11.94 1.95 -3.48
C VAL A 53 -12.05 1.55 -2.01
N LEU A 54 -11.31 2.21 -1.13
CA LEU A 54 -11.32 2.01 0.32
C LEU A 54 -12.29 2.94 1.05
N SER A 55 -13.28 3.52 0.37
CA SER A 55 -14.34 4.29 1.03
C SER A 55 -15.02 3.46 2.11
N GLY A 56 -15.14 4.02 3.31
CA GLY A 56 -15.72 3.36 4.49
C GLY A 56 -14.71 2.67 5.42
N TYR A 57 -13.44 2.59 5.05
CA TYR A 57 -12.36 2.18 5.96
C TYR A 57 -11.89 3.35 6.83
N ASP A 58 -11.32 3.04 7.99
CA ASP A 58 -10.57 3.99 8.81
C ASP A 58 -9.17 4.14 8.20
N ILE A 59 -8.90 5.28 7.56
CA ILE A 59 -7.69 5.49 6.75
C ILE A 59 -6.84 6.62 7.33
N THR A 60 -5.56 6.33 7.52
CA THR A 60 -4.49 7.31 7.75
C THR A 60 -3.49 7.28 6.60
N GLU A 61 -2.79 8.39 6.38
CA GLU A 61 -1.80 8.52 5.30
C GLU A 61 -0.41 8.79 5.91
N PHE A 62 0.61 8.13 5.37
CA PHE A 62 2.02 8.41 5.66
C PHE A 62 2.80 8.57 4.35
N GLY A 63 3.03 9.83 3.97
CA GLY A 63 3.73 10.20 2.74
C GLY A 63 5.17 10.61 2.99
N GLY A 64 5.92 10.83 1.90
CA GLY A 64 7.27 11.39 1.96
C GLY A 64 8.39 10.37 2.11
N ILE A 65 8.08 9.07 2.00
CA ILE A 65 9.12 8.02 2.01
C ILE A 65 10.10 8.25 0.86
N GLU A 66 11.36 8.45 1.20
CA GLU A 66 12.41 8.79 0.25
C GLU A 66 12.75 7.58 -0.65
N PRO A 67 13.33 7.80 -1.85
CA PRO A 67 13.75 6.71 -2.73
C PRO A 67 14.70 5.71 -2.07
N ASN A 68 15.51 6.19 -1.11
CA ASN A 68 16.29 5.38 -0.19
C ASN A 68 15.71 5.60 1.22
N PRO A 69 14.75 4.77 1.67
CA PRO A 69 14.03 5.02 2.91
C PRO A 69 14.96 5.11 4.12
N GLU A 70 14.88 6.22 4.86
CA GLU A 70 15.67 6.42 6.08
C GLU A 70 14.94 5.90 7.31
N TYR A 71 15.71 5.40 8.28
CA TYR A 71 15.17 4.80 9.50
C TYR A 71 14.31 5.79 10.30
N GLU A 72 14.78 7.04 10.38
CA GLU A 72 14.13 8.14 11.09
C GLU A 72 12.76 8.45 10.50
N THR A 73 12.65 8.49 9.17
CA THR A 73 11.37 8.68 8.47
C THR A 73 10.44 7.51 8.77
N LEU A 74 10.91 6.26 8.66
CA LEU A 74 10.07 5.08 8.92
C LEU A 74 9.55 5.02 10.37
N LEU A 75 10.35 5.47 11.35
CA LEU A 75 9.90 5.55 12.74
C LEU A 75 8.73 6.52 12.94
N GLN A 76 8.65 7.60 12.16
CA GLN A 76 7.51 8.51 12.21
C GLN A 76 6.23 7.78 11.78
N GLY A 77 6.31 6.95 10.74
CA GLY A 77 5.21 6.10 10.28
C GLY A 77 4.76 5.10 11.36
N VAL A 78 5.69 4.49 12.08
CA VAL A 78 5.38 3.57 13.20
C VAL A 78 4.60 4.28 14.31
N SER A 79 4.90 5.54 14.60
CA SER A 79 4.25 6.27 15.70
C SER A 79 2.79 6.64 15.43
N ILE A 80 2.35 6.55 14.17
CA ILE A 80 0.98 6.89 13.73
C ILE A 80 0.21 5.68 13.17
N ALA A 81 0.84 4.49 13.18
CA ALA A 81 0.28 3.23 12.70
C ALA A 81 -0.70 2.60 13.70
#